data_AF-G1SDG2-F1
#
_entry.id   AF-G1SDG2-F1
#
_cell.length_a   1.000
_cell.length_b   1.000
_cell.length_c   1.000
_cell.angle_alpha   90.00
_cell.angle_beta   90.00
_cell.angle_gamma   90.00
#
_symmetry.space_group_name_H-M   'P 1'
#
loop_
_entity.id
_entity.type
_entity.pdbx_description
1 polymer ?
#
loop_
_entity_poly.entity_id
_entity_poly.type
_entity_poly.pdbx_seq_one_letter_code
_entity_poly.pdbx_strand_id
1 'polypeptide(L)'
;MDLVICVLSELLPSSKYVNRVFRKALCQSRELVSLTQGEQHPPGMPPSRSPQTFVFFRRSDRCRDVPRVAARSRACGSPRWFPPGPWEGRPLPQEHRVVLPCSVQEYQVGQLYSVAEASKNETGGGEGIEVLKNEPYEKDGEKGQYTHKIYHLKSKVPAFVRMIAPEGSLVFHEKAWNAYPYCRTIVTNEYMKDDFFIKIETWHKPDLGTLENVHGLDPNTWKTVEIVHIDIADRSQVEPADYKADEDPALFQSVKTKRGPLGPNWKKELANKPDCPQMCAYKLVTIKFKWWGLQSKVENFIQKQEKRIFTNFHRQLFCWIDKWIDLTMEDIRRMEDETQKELETLRNQGQVRGTSAASDE
;
A
#
# COMPACT_ATOMS: atom_id res chain seq x y z
N MET A 1 8.25 -5.46 -2.63
CA MET A 1 6.99 -5.62 -3.39
C MET A 1 6.06 -6.53 -2.62
N ASP A 2 6.55 -7.64 -2.06
CA ASP A 2 5.72 -8.57 -1.24
C ASP A 2 5.43 -8.14 0.22
N LEU A 3 5.55 -6.86 0.55
CA LEU A 3 5.35 -6.34 1.91
C LEU A 3 4.18 -5.36 2.02
N VAL A 4 3.42 -5.18 0.94
CA VAL A 4 2.15 -4.43 0.92
C VAL A 4 1.16 -4.94 1.98
N ILE A 5 1.32 -6.19 2.44
CA ILE A 5 0.63 -6.77 3.60
C ILE A 5 0.73 -5.88 4.86
N CYS A 6 1.92 -5.34 5.16
CA CYS A 6 2.12 -4.51 6.36
C CYS A 6 1.32 -3.22 6.25
N VAL A 7 1.36 -2.55 5.09
CA VAL A 7 0.62 -1.31 4.83
C VAL A 7 -0.86 -1.49 5.08
N LEU A 8 -1.40 -2.58 4.55
CA LEU A 8 -2.84 -2.78 4.51
C LEU A 8 -3.39 -3.39 5.80
N SER A 9 -2.56 -4.11 6.57
CA SER A 9 -2.92 -4.61 7.90
C SER A 9 -3.14 -3.47 8.92
N GLU A 10 -2.36 -2.40 8.79
CA GLU A 10 -2.39 -1.24 9.70
C GLU A 10 -3.25 -0.07 9.21
N LEU A 11 -3.76 -0.14 7.97
CA LEU A 11 -4.55 0.89 7.29
C LEU A 11 -5.87 1.27 7.99
N LEU A 12 -6.17 0.60 9.07
CA LEU A 12 -7.47 0.49 9.64
C LEU A 12 -7.41 0.96 11.09
N PRO A 13 -7.82 2.22 11.34
CA PRO A 13 -7.24 3.03 12.41
C PRO A 13 -7.78 2.71 13.79
N SER A 14 -6.88 2.43 14.73
CA SER A 14 -7.08 2.17 16.17
C SER A 14 -7.68 3.34 16.98
N SER A 15 -8.15 4.41 16.33
CA SER A 15 -8.62 5.62 17.02
C SER A 15 -10.14 5.67 17.20
N LYS A 16 -10.59 5.89 18.45
CA LYS A 16 -12.01 6.17 18.82
C LYS A 16 -12.65 7.29 17.98
N TYR A 17 -11.85 8.22 17.45
CA TYR A 17 -12.33 9.34 16.63
C TYR A 17 -12.71 8.90 15.20
N VAL A 18 -11.96 7.99 14.61
CA VAL A 18 -12.27 7.44 13.29
C VAL A 18 -13.51 6.55 13.35
N ASN A 19 -13.71 5.83 14.46
CA ASN A 19 -14.90 5.02 14.71
C ASN A 19 -16.23 5.81 14.55
N ARG A 20 -16.25 7.09 14.93
CA ARG A 20 -17.45 7.94 14.80
C ARG A 20 -17.68 8.42 13.36
N VAL A 21 -16.61 8.65 12.61
CA VAL A 21 -16.66 9.07 11.20
C VAL A 21 -16.96 7.88 10.29
N PHE A 22 -16.32 6.73 10.53
CA PHE A 22 -16.54 5.48 9.81
C PHE A 22 -17.96 4.94 10.02
N ARG A 23 -18.49 4.99 11.26
CA ARG A 23 -19.90 4.65 11.53
C ARG A 23 -20.88 5.60 10.83
N LYS A 24 -20.59 6.90 10.79
CA LYS A 24 -21.44 7.87 10.05
C LYS A 24 -21.39 7.64 8.54
N ALA A 25 -20.21 7.38 7.98
CA ALA A 25 -20.04 7.09 6.56
C ALA A 25 -20.72 5.77 6.14
N LEU A 26 -20.59 4.71 6.95
CA LEU A 26 -21.30 3.45 6.73
C LEU A 26 -22.83 3.61 6.85
N CYS A 27 -23.31 4.42 7.80
CA CYS A 27 -24.73 4.71 7.95
C CYS A 27 -25.30 5.45 6.72
N GLN A 28 -24.56 6.45 6.20
CA GLN A 28 -24.93 7.17 4.98
C GLN A 28 -24.88 6.27 3.73
N SER A 29 -23.90 5.35 3.64
CA SER A 29 -23.84 4.39 2.53
C SER A 29 -24.99 3.38 2.55
N ARG A 30 -25.45 2.95 3.74
CA ARG A 30 -26.64 2.10 3.89
C ARG A 30 -27.94 2.81 3.50
N GLU A 31 -28.07 4.11 3.80
CA GLU A 31 -29.20 4.91 3.34
C GLU A 31 -29.23 5.04 1.80
N LEU A 32 -28.08 5.26 1.15
CA LEU A 32 -27.93 5.30 -0.30
C LEU A 32 -28.22 3.96 -1.01
N VAL A 33 -27.80 2.83 -0.42
CA VAL A 33 -28.12 1.49 -0.95
C VAL A 33 -29.61 1.17 -0.77
N SER A 34 -30.24 1.61 0.33
CA SER A 34 -31.69 1.42 0.53
C SER A 34 -32.54 2.24 -0.46
N LEU A 35 -32.03 3.38 -0.94
CA LEU A 35 -32.71 4.23 -1.92
C LEU A 35 -32.56 3.72 -3.37
N THR A 36 -31.68 2.75 -3.64
CA THR A 36 -31.40 2.25 -5.00
C THR A 36 -31.98 0.86 -5.29
N GLN A 37 -32.49 0.14 -4.28
CA GLN A 37 -33.31 -1.04 -4.50
C GLN A 37 -34.77 -0.61 -4.75
N GLY A 38 -35.04 -0.30 -6.02
CA GLY A 38 -36.36 0.11 -6.51
C GLY A 38 -37.41 -0.99 -6.40
N GLU A 39 -38.63 -0.53 -6.16
CA GLU A 39 -39.90 -1.27 -6.16
C GLU A 39 -40.02 -2.25 -7.34
N GLN A 40 -40.36 -3.50 -7.04
CA GLN A 40 -40.86 -4.45 -8.05
C GLN A 40 -42.29 -4.07 -8.41
N HIS A 41 -42.53 -3.65 -9.65
CA HIS A 41 -43.88 -3.49 -10.22
C HIS A 41 -44.33 -4.76 -10.95
N PRO A 42 -45.58 -5.24 -10.76
CA PRO A 42 -46.18 -6.29 -11.59
C PRO A 42 -46.72 -5.71 -12.93
N PRO A 43 -46.90 -6.54 -13.97
CA PRO A 43 -47.13 -6.05 -15.33
C PRO A 43 -48.61 -5.75 -15.63
N GLY A 44 -48.87 -4.61 -16.29
CA GLY A 44 -50.08 -4.36 -17.09
C GLY A 44 -50.87 -3.09 -16.74
N MET A 45 -50.55 -1.96 -17.39
CA MET A 45 -51.48 -0.88 -17.86
C MET A 45 -50.69 0.30 -18.48
N PRO A 46 -51.29 1.12 -19.38
CA PRO A 46 -50.57 2.07 -20.24
C PRO A 46 -50.26 3.42 -19.54
N PRO A 47 -49.36 4.26 -20.11
CA PRO A 47 -48.75 5.35 -19.37
C PRO A 47 -49.59 6.64 -19.43
N SER A 48 -49.79 7.29 -18.28
CA SER A 48 -50.15 8.72 -18.26
C SER A 48 -49.59 9.45 -17.04
N ARG A 49 -48.80 10.49 -17.34
CA ARG A 49 -48.53 11.74 -16.60
C ARG A 49 -47.88 11.68 -15.21
N SER A 50 -46.62 12.15 -15.18
CA SER A 50 -45.86 12.86 -14.12
C SER A 50 -46.29 12.68 -12.65
N PRO A 51 -45.45 12.09 -11.77
CA PRO A 51 -45.73 12.08 -10.35
C PRO A 51 -45.23 13.37 -9.67
N GLN A 52 -46.15 14.07 -9.00
CA GLN A 52 -45.84 14.95 -7.88
C GLN A 52 -45.64 14.07 -6.63
N THR A 53 -44.45 14.10 -6.03
CA THR A 53 -44.16 13.33 -4.81
C THR A 53 -44.71 14.05 -3.58
N PHE A 54 -45.77 13.50 -2.97
CA PHE A 54 -46.18 13.82 -1.61
C PHE A 54 -45.37 12.95 -0.62
N VAL A 55 -44.63 13.59 0.28
CA VAL A 55 -43.94 12.90 1.38
C VAL A 55 -44.79 12.99 2.65
N PHE A 56 -45.29 11.85 3.12
CA PHE A 56 -45.94 11.72 4.43
C PHE A 56 -44.86 11.57 5.51
N PHE A 57 -44.80 12.50 6.47
CA PHE A 57 -44.06 12.31 7.73
C PHE A 57 -44.99 11.67 8.78
N ARG A 58 -44.68 10.43 9.21
CA ARG A 58 -45.20 9.89 10.48
C ARG A 58 -44.44 10.56 11.63
N ARG A 59 -45.11 11.44 12.39
CA ARG A 59 -44.64 11.93 13.69
C ARG A 59 -45.11 10.97 14.78
N SER A 60 -44.20 10.56 15.67
CA SER A 60 -44.58 9.96 16.95
C SER A 60 -44.77 11.07 17.99
N ASP A 61 -45.95 11.10 18.61
CA ASP A 61 -46.28 12.01 19.70
C ASP A 61 -45.57 11.63 21.01
N ARG A 62 -44.81 12.58 21.59
CA ARG A 62 -44.85 12.95 23.02
C ARG A 62 -43.78 14.00 23.37
N CYS A 63 -44.23 15.22 23.66
CA CYS A 63 -44.00 15.97 24.91
C CYS A 63 -44.18 17.49 24.70
N ARG A 64 -44.86 18.08 25.68
CA ARG A 64 -45.58 19.37 25.69
C ARG A 64 -44.73 20.58 26.10
N ASP A 65 -45.23 21.75 25.68
CA ASP A 65 -45.28 23.09 26.31
C ASP A 65 -44.01 23.88 26.67
N VAL A 66 -43.70 24.93 25.88
CA VAL A 66 -43.05 26.22 26.29
C VAL A 66 -43.50 27.35 25.30
N PRO A 67 -43.70 28.63 25.71
CA PRO A 67 -44.57 29.60 25.02
C PRO A 67 -43.98 30.29 23.78
N ARG A 68 -44.88 30.79 22.91
CA ARG A 68 -44.61 31.59 21.70
C ARG A 68 -43.84 32.88 22.03
N VAL A 69 -42.60 32.95 21.57
CA VAL A 69 -41.87 34.21 21.32
C VAL A 69 -41.78 34.41 19.82
N ALA A 70 -42.27 35.55 19.33
CA ALA A 70 -42.24 35.93 17.92
C ALA A 70 -40.78 36.15 17.45
N ALA A 71 -40.22 35.16 16.75
CA ALA A 71 -38.92 35.28 16.11
C ALA A 71 -39.09 35.76 14.66
N ARG A 72 -38.52 36.93 14.37
CA ARG A 72 -38.37 37.49 13.01
C ARG A 72 -37.70 36.47 12.08
N SER A 73 -38.27 36.29 10.89
CA SER A 73 -37.72 35.49 9.81
C SER A 73 -36.34 36.01 9.39
N ARG A 74 -35.27 35.34 9.84
CA ARG A 74 -34.02 35.31 9.07
C ARG A 74 -34.08 34.07 8.20
N ALA A 75 -34.17 34.30 6.89
CA ALA A 75 -33.98 33.25 5.91
C ALA A 75 -32.64 32.55 6.20
N CYS A 76 -32.70 31.29 6.65
CA CYS A 76 -31.55 30.42 6.69
C CYS A 76 -31.15 30.23 5.22
N GLY A 77 -30.04 30.85 4.82
CA GLY A 77 -29.47 30.65 3.50
C GLY A 77 -29.26 29.15 3.28
N SER A 78 -29.67 28.69 2.10
CA SER A 78 -29.29 27.38 1.59
C SER A 78 -27.76 27.19 1.75
N PRO A 79 -27.28 25.99 2.13
CA PRO A 79 -25.86 25.72 2.10
C PRO A 79 -25.39 25.96 0.66
N ARG A 80 -24.60 27.01 0.49
CA ARG A 80 -24.00 27.36 -0.79
C ARG A 80 -23.06 26.20 -1.12
N TRP A 81 -23.47 25.33 -2.03
CA TRP A 81 -22.63 24.27 -2.58
C TRP A 81 -21.46 24.95 -3.26
N PHE A 82 -20.32 25.00 -2.57
CA PHE A 82 -19.05 25.27 -3.24
C PHE A 82 -18.69 24.01 -4.02
N PRO A 83 -18.52 24.08 -5.35
CA PRO A 83 -17.86 22.99 -6.04
C PRO A 83 -16.45 22.84 -5.43
N PRO A 84 -15.95 21.62 -5.19
CA PRO A 84 -14.56 21.44 -4.76
C PRO A 84 -13.67 22.16 -5.78
N GLY A 85 -12.78 23.02 -5.29
CA GLY A 85 -11.86 23.76 -6.14
C GLY A 85 -10.91 22.82 -6.90
N PRO A 86 -10.20 23.29 -7.93
CA PRO A 86 -9.31 22.48 -8.79
C PRO A 86 -8.10 21.83 -8.08
N TRP A 87 -8.04 21.88 -6.75
CA TRP A 87 -6.87 21.59 -5.92
C TRP A 87 -7.11 20.54 -4.83
N GLU A 88 -8.33 20.05 -4.66
CA GLU A 88 -8.66 18.98 -3.70
C GLU A 88 -8.51 17.60 -4.35
N GLY A 89 -7.41 16.90 -4.04
CA GLY A 89 -7.33 15.44 -4.20
C GLY A 89 -6.39 14.88 -5.27
N ARG A 90 -5.31 15.58 -5.67
CA ARG A 90 -4.23 14.89 -6.38
C ARG A 90 -3.42 14.04 -5.40
N PRO A 91 -3.13 12.76 -5.72
CA PRO A 91 -2.09 11.99 -5.05
C PRO A 91 -0.84 12.84 -4.87
N LEU A 92 -0.27 12.88 -3.67
CA LEU A 92 1.07 13.44 -3.48
C LEU A 92 2.07 12.30 -3.70
N PRO A 93 2.73 12.23 -4.87
CA PRO A 93 3.72 11.22 -5.12
C PRO A 93 4.93 11.42 -4.19
N GLN A 94 5.50 10.32 -3.70
CA GLN A 94 6.77 10.33 -2.96
C GLN A 94 7.77 9.44 -3.69
N GLU A 95 8.97 9.95 -3.95
CA GLU A 95 10.06 9.17 -4.51
C GLU A 95 11.01 8.73 -3.39
N HIS A 96 11.03 7.43 -3.10
CA HIS A 96 11.93 6.84 -2.13
C HIS A 96 13.22 6.41 -2.82
N ARG A 97 14.34 7.00 -2.44
CA ARG A 97 15.67 6.68 -2.98
C ARG A 97 16.43 5.79 -2.01
N VAL A 98 16.74 4.58 -2.42
CA VAL A 98 17.47 3.58 -1.63
C VAL A 98 18.81 3.29 -2.28
N VAL A 99 19.88 3.84 -1.73
CA VAL A 99 21.25 3.54 -2.16
C VAL A 99 21.67 2.22 -1.54
N LEU A 100 22.37 1.37 -2.31
CA LEU A 100 22.81 0.05 -1.87
C LEU A 100 24.25 -0.27 -2.32
N PRO A 101 25.04 -0.97 -1.49
CA PRO A 101 26.38 -1.45 -1.83
C PRO A 101 26.33 -2.77 -2.63
N CYS A 102 25.57 -2.77 -3.71
CA CYS A 102 25.50 -3.86 -4.69
C CYS A 102 25.32 -3.30 -6.10
N SER A 103 25.60 -4.12 -7.10
CA SER A 103 25.37 -3.72 -8.49
C SER A 103 23.88 -3.82 -8.84
N VAL A 104 23.51 -3.21 -9.96
CA VAL A 104 22.16 -3.35 -10.54
C VAL A 104 21.89 -4.83 -10.86
N GLN A 105 22.87 -5.57 -11.37
CA GLN A 105 22.73 -6.98 -11.72
C GLN A 105 22.57 -7.86 -10.46
N GLU A 106 23.37 -7.62 -9.42
CA GLU A 106 23.25 -8.31 -8.13
C GLU A 106 21.89 -8.04 -7.47
N TYR A 107 21.41 -6.79 -7.53
CA TYR A 107 20.12 -6.43 -6.96
C TYR A 107 18.96 -7.20 -7.61
N GLN A 108 19.03 -7.49 -8.91
CA GLN A 108 17.97 -8.26 -9.59
C GLN A 108 17.76 -9.63 -8.91
N VAL A 109 18.83 -10.34 -8.59
CA VAL A 109 18.79 -11.64 -7.90
C VAL A 109 18.40 -11.45 -6.43
N GLY A 110 19.08 -10.53 -5.73
CA GLY A 110 18.86 -10.31 -4.30
C GLY A 110 17.45 -9.82 -3.97
N GLN A 111 16.83 -9.02 -4.84
CA GLN A 111 15.46 -8.58 -4.68
C GLN A 111 14.49 -9.76 -4.75
N LEU A 112 14.61 -10.62 -5.76
CA LEU A 112 13.69 -11.75 -5.95
C LEU A 112 13.84 -12.78 -4.82
N TYR A 113 15.08 -13.08 -4.41
CA TYR A 113 15.34 -13.91 -3.24
C TYR A 113 14.67 -13.34 -1.98
N SER A 114 14.92 -12.06 -1.69
CA SER A 114 14.42 -11.43 -0.46
C SER A 114 12.90 -11.31 -0.47
N VAL A 115 12.29 -11.14 -1.65
CA VAL A 115 10.84 -11.13 -1.85
C VAL A 115 10.24 -12.49 -1.51
N ALA A 116 10.84 -13.59 -1.97
CA ALA A 116 10.41 -14.95 -1.63
C ALA A 116 10.51 -15.23 -0.12
N GLU A 117 11.63 -14.89 0.51
CA GLU A 117 11.82 -15.11 1.95
C GLU A 117 10.88 -14.24 2.80
N ALA A 118 10.72 -12.96 2.47
CA ALA A 118 9.78 -12.07 3.15
C ALA A 118 8.34 -12.59 3.02
N SER A 119 7.97 -13.11 1.86
CA SER A 119 6.64 -13.71 1.64
C SER A 119 6.34 -14.88 2.57
N LYS A 120 7.33 -15.76 2.76
CA LYS A 120 7.22 -16.92 3.66
C LYS A 120 7.05 -16.48 5.11
N ASN A 121 7.79 -15.45 5.52
CA ASN A 121 7.72 -14.89 6.87
C ASN A 121 6.35 -14.23 7.15
N GLU A 122 5.68 -13.74 6.11
CA GLU A 122 4.38 -13.06 6.22
C GLU A 122 3.16 -13.96 5.94
N THR A 123 3.33 -15.24 5.64
CA THR A 123 2.23 -16.14 5.22
C THR A 123 2.00 -17.29 6.20
N GLY A 124 0.75 -17.49 6.62
CA GLY A 124 0.35 -18.58 7.51
C GLY A 124 -1.07 -18.42 8.07
N GLY A 125 -1.76 -19.53 8.36
CA GLY A 125 -3.02 -19.53 9.11
C GLY A 125 -4.23 -18.95 8.36
N GLY A 126 -4.33 -19.21 7.06
CA GLY A 126 -5.38 -18.70 6.18
C GLY A 126 -5.10 -17.32 5.59
N GLU A 127 -3.96 -16.72 5.93
CA GLU A 127 -3.64 -15.32 5.63
C GLU A 127 -2.27 -15.20 4.95
N GLY A 128 -2.03 -14.06 4.30
CA GLY A 128 -0.77 -13.77 3.60
C GLY A 128 -0.93 -13.75 2.09
N ILE A 129 0.09 -14.23 1.39
CA ILE A 129 0.25 -14.04 -0.06
C ILE A 129 -0.25 -15.26 -0.81
N GLU A 130 -1.13 -15.05 -1.77
CA GLU A 130 -1.50 -16.02 -2.80
C GLU A 130 -0.95 -15.58 -4.14
N VAL A 131 -0.17 -16.44 -4.79
CA VAL A 131 0.35 -16.18 -6.14
C VAL A 131 -0.60 -16.81 -7.15
N LEU A 132 -1.36 -15.98 -7.89
CA LEU A 132 -2.28 -16.44 -8.94
C LEU A 132 -1.56 -16.64 -10.28
N LYS A 133 -0.63 -15.75 -10.61
CA LYS A 133 0.15 -15.80 -11.85
C LYS A 133 1.58 -15.40 -11.59
N ASN A 134 2.50 -16.13 -12.23
CA ASN A 134 3.90 -15.78 -12.38
C ASN A 134 4.35 -16.25 -13.77
N GLU A 135 4.28 -15.38 -14.76
CA GLU A 135 4.53 -15.74 -16.16
C GLU A 135 5.33 -14.66 -16.90
N PRO A 136 6.18 -15.03 -17.87
CA PRO A 136 6.83 -14.04 -18.72
C PRO A 136 5.77 -13.29 -19.56
N TYR A 137 6.01 -12.01 -19.84
CA TYR A 137 5.17 -11.21 -20.73
C TYR A 137 6.00 -10.46 -21.77
N GLU A 138 5.36 -10.18 -22.89
CA GLU A 138 5.85 -9.28 -23.93
C GLU A 138 4.70 -8.38 -24.38
N LYS A 139 4.89 -7.05 -24.26
CA LYS A 139 3.88 -6.07 -24.66
C LYS A 139 4.55 -4.79 -25.13
N ASP A 140 4.16 -4.29 -26.31
CA ASP A 140 4.64 -3.02 -26.86
C ASP A 140 6.19 -2.91 -26.92
N GLY A 141 6.88 -4.04 -27.13
CA GLY A 141 8.35 -4.13 -27.13
C GLY A 141 9.01 -4.24 -25.75
N GLU A 142 8.24 -4.10 -24.66
CA GLU A 142 8.68 -4.38 -23.29
C GLU A 142 8.57 -5.89 -23.02
N LYS A 143 9.64 -6.48 -22.49
CA LYS A 143 9.68 -7.90 -22.07
C LYS A 143 10.03 -7.97 -20.59
N GLY A 144 9.41 -8.87 -19.87
CA GLY A 144 9.65 -9.01 -18.44
C GLY A 144 8.89 -10.17 -17.81
N GLN A 145 8.78 -10.12 -16.48
CA GLN A 145 7.94 -11.04 -15.71
C GLN A 145 6.68 -10.34 -15.23
N TYR A 146 5.53 -10.97 -15.44
CA TYR A 146 4.25 -10.53 -14.91
C TYR A 146 3.88 -11.40 -13.70
N THR A 147 3.50 -10.75 -12.60
CA THR A 147 2.96 -11.43 -11.44
C THR A 147 1.61 -10.87 -11.04
N HIS A 148 0.69 -11.74 -10.65
CA HIS A 148 -0.57 -11.37 -10.01
C HIS A 148 -0.66 -12.09 -8.67
N LYS A 149 -0.64 -11.30 -7.58
CA LYS A 149 -0.76 -11.79 -6.21
C LYS A 149 -2.03 -11.26 -5.55
N ILE A 150 -2.58 -12.02 -4.62
CA ILE A 150 -3.67 -11.60 -3.74
C ILE A 150 -3.13 -11.56 -2.31
N TYR A 151 -3.39 -10.45 -1.64
CA TYR A 151 -3.12 -10.28 -0.21
C TYR A 151 -4.40 -10.49 0.58
N HIS A 152 -4.40 -11.52 1.43
CA HIS A 152 -5.46 -11.84 2.38
C HIS A 152 -5.09 -11.28 3.75
N LEU A 153 -5.86 -10.29 4.22
CA LEU A 153 -5.53 -9.51 5.43
C LEU A 153 -6.61 -9.55 6.51
N LYS A 154 -7.58 -10.46 6.37
CA LYS A 154 -8.78 -10.48 7.19
C LYS A 154 -8.42 -10.61 8.67
N SER A 155 -7.42 -11.40 9.07
CA SER A 155 -7.03 -11.54 10.47
C SER A 155 -5.83 -10.69 10.89
N LYS A 156 -5.11 -10.08 9.95
CA LYS A 156 -3.96 -9.19 10.25
C LYS A 156 -4.38 -7.78 10.64
N VAL A 157 -5.63 -7.40 10.37
CA VAL A 157 -6.18 -6.10 10.76
C VAL A 157 -6.85 -6.15 12.14
N PRO A 158 -6.82 -5.05 12.92
CA PRO A 158 -7.44 -5.01 14.25
C PRO A 158 -8.92 -5.43 14.27
N ALA A 159 -9.36 -6.06 15.37
CA ALA A 159 -10.69 -6.69 15.46
C ALA A 159 -11.87 -5.74 15.21
N PHE A 160 -11.78 -4.49 15.66
CA PHE A 160 -12.84 -3.50 15.41
C PHE A 160 -12.98 -3.16 13.93
N VAL A 161 -11.93 -3.37 13.14
CA VAL A 161 -11.96 -3.11 11.71
C VAL A 161 -12.63 -4.25 10.97
N ARG A 162 -12.28 -5.49 11.32
CA ARG A 162 -12.95 -6.68 10.77
C ARG A 162 -14.47 -6.62 10.93
N MET A 163 -14.93 -6.00 12.03
CA MET A 163 -16.36 -5.83 12.34
C MET A 163 -17.07 -4.77 11.48
N ILE A 164 -16.34 -3.80 10.94
CA ILE A 164 -16.90 -2.67 10.16
C ILE A 164 -16.52 -2.73 8.67
N ALA A 165 -15.55 -3.58 8.31
CA ALA A 165 -15.09 -3.83 6.96
C ALA A 165 -16.13 -4.66 6.19
N PRO A 166 -16.66 -4.16 5.06
CA PRO A 166 -17.49 -4.94 4.15
C PRO A 166 -16.75 -6.19 3.64
N GLU A 167 -17.50 -7.22 3.29
CA GLU A 167 -16.92 -8.44 2.73
C GLU A 167 -16.11 -8.13 1.46
N GLY A 168 -14.91 -8.70 1.34
CA GLY A 168 -13.98 -8.40 0.24
C GLY A 168 -13.16 -7.11 0.39
N SER A 169 -13.46 -6.21 1.35
CA SER A 169 -12.73 -4.94 1.49
C SER A 169 -11.30 -5.09 2.03
N LEU A 170 -10.93 -6.30 2.49
CA LEU A 170 -9.60 -6.63 3.05
C LEU A 170 -8.79 -7.54 2.12
N VAL A 171 -9.22 -7.67 0.87
CA VAL A 171 -8.54 -8.43 -0.17
C VAL A 171 -7.95 -7.44 -1.17
N PHE A 172 -6.66 -7.55 -1.43
CA PHE A 172 -5.96 -6.63 -2.31
C PHE A 172 -5.25 -7.38 -3.41
N HIS A 173 -5.35 -6.87 -4.63
CA HIS A 173 -4.79 -7.48 -5.81
C HIS A 173 -3.54 -6.70 -6.19
N GLU A 174 -2.39 -7.35 -6.16
CA GLU A 174 -1.15 -6.81 -6.69
C GLU A 174 -0.90 -7.35 -8.08
N LYS A 175 -0.69 -6.46 -9.03
CA LYS A 175 -0.21 -6.78 -10.38
C LYS A 175 1.12 -6.09 -10.59
N ALA A 176 2.15 -6.84 -10.93
CA ALA A 176 3.48 -6.30 -11.18
C ALA A 176 3.99 -6.68 -12.57
N TRP A 177 4.65 -5.74 -13.22
CA TRP A 177 5.32 -5.85 -14.52
C TRP A 177 6.79 -5.53 -14.31
N ASN A 178 7.60 -6.58 -14.18
CA ASN A 178 9.02 -6.49 -13.91
C ASN A 178 9.82 -6.63 -15.22
N ALA A 179 10.11 -5.50 -15.85
CA ALA A 179 10.99 -5.36 -17.01
C ALA A 179 12.34 -4.78 -16.57
N TYR A 180 13.00 -5.49 -15.65
CA TYR A 180 14.24 -5.04 -14.99
C TYR A 180 15.23 -4.44 -16.01
N PRO A 181 15.76 -3.21 -15.78
CA PRO A 181 15.84 -2.49 -14.50
C PRO A 181 14.65 -1.59 -14.16
N TYR A 182 13.57 -1.61 -14.94
CA TYR A 182 12.31 -0.94 -14.60
C TYR A 182 11.29 -1.92 -14.04
N CYS A 183 10.51 -1.51 -13.05
CA CYS A 183 9.40 -2.31 -12.56
C CYS A 183 8.21 -1.43 -12.23
N ARG A 184 7.01 -1.90 -12.57
CA ARG A 184 5.74 -1.24 -12.21
C ARG A 184 4.87 -2.21 -11.44
N THR A 185 4.42 -1.79 -10.27
CA THR A 185 3.45 -2.53 -9.45
C THR A 185 2.22 -1.69 -9.20
N ILE A 186 1.05 -2.30 -9.31
CA ILE A 186 -0.25 -1.68 -9.06
C ILE A 186 -1.01 -2.58 -8.07
N VAL A 187 -1.39 -2.00 -6.95
CA VAL A 187 -2.22 -2.64 -5.93
C VAL A 187 -3.61 -2.01 -6.00
N THR A 188 -4.64 -2.84 -6.14
CA THR A 188 -6.04 -2.42 -6.16
C THR A 188 -6.86 -3.20 -5.14
N ASN A 189 -8.09 -2.72 -4.91
CA ASN A 189 -9.05 -3.34 -4.00
C ASN A 189 -10.41 -3.41 -4.70
N GLU A 190 -11.00 -4.60 -4.79
CA GLU A 190 -12.23 -4.80 -5.56
C GLU A 190 -13.41 -3.99 -5.02
N TYR A 191 -13.49 -3.84 -3.68
CA TYR A 191 -14.54 -3.07 -3.03
C TYR A 191 -14.45 -1.57 -3.37
N MET A 192 -13.25 -0.99 -3.34
CA MET A 192 -13.04 0.43 -3.61
C MET A 192 -12.96 0.79 -5.11
N LYS A 193 -12.82 -0.20 -6.00
CA LYS A 193 -12.73 0.02 -7.45
C LYS A 193 -11.68 1.10 -7.79
N ASP A 194 -12.07 2.11 -8.57
CA ASP A 194 -11.20 3.21 -9.00
C ASP A 194 -10.87 4.21 -7.89
N ASP A 195 -11.54 4.14 -6.74
CA ASP A 195 -11.30 5.04 -5.61
C ASP A 195 -10.07 4.65 -4.79
N PHE A 196 -9.45 3.49 -5.07
CA PHE A 196 -8.19 3.09 -4.44
C PHE A 196 -7.17 2.53 -5.43
N PHE A 197 -5.95 3.03 -5.36
CA PHE A 197 -4.78 2.30 -5.85
C PHE A 197 -3.52 2.71 -5.10
N ILE A 198 -2.56 1.80 -5.05
CA ILE A 198 -1.15 2.10 -4.77
C ILE A 198 -0.38 1.72 -6.03
N LYS A 199 0.35 2.67 -6.61
CA LYS A 199 1.21 2.45 -7.77
C LYS A 199 2.66 2.71 -7.36
N ILE A 200 3.51 1.72 -7.56
CA ILE A 200 4.94 1.80 -7.29
C ILE A 200 5.67 1.62 -8.62
N GLU A 201 6.34 2.66 -9.08
CA GLU A 201 7.19 2.63 -10.27
C GLU A 201 8.63 2.73 -9.81
N THR A 202 9.49 1.81 -10.26
CA THR A 202 10.88 1.74 -9.80
C THR A 202 11.84 1.73 -10.97
N TRP A 203 12.83 2.62 -10.91
CA TRP A 203 14.06 2.52 -11.70
C TRP A 203 15.23 2.09 -10.82
N HIS A 204 15.99 1.12 -11.30
CA HIS A 204 17.26 0.72 -10.70
C HIS A 204 18.40 1.29 -11.54
N LYS A 205 19.24 2.15 -10.95
CA LYS A 205 20.30 2.87 -11.67
C LYS A 205 21.66 2.66 -10.99
N PRO A 206 22.77 2.59 -11.76
CA PRO A 206 24.11 2.37 -11.23
C PRO A 206 24.73 3.69 -10.73
N ASP A 207 24.04 4.37 -9.82
CA ASP A 207 24.46 5.65 -9.24
C ASP A 207 24.18 5.70 -7.73
N LEU A 208 24.36 6.87 -7.12
CA LEU A 208 24.19 7.10 -5.68
C LEU A 208 22.93 7.92 -5.34
N GLY A 209 21.89 7.86 -6.19
CA GLY A 209 20.63 8.54 -5.91
C GLY A 209 20.63 10.02 -6.30
N THR A 210 21.49 10.43 -7.24
CA THR A 210 21.69 11.85 -7.61
C THR A 210 20.91 12.27 -8.85
N LEU A 211 20.42 11.32 -9.64
CA LEU A 211 19.55 11.62 -10.78
C LEU A 211 18.20 12.19 -10.33
N GLU A 212 17.77 13.26 -10.98
CA GLU A 212 16.48 13.90 -10.75
C GLU A 212 15.45 13.46 -11.80
N ASN A 213 14.19 13.31 -11.38
CA ASN A 213 13.06 12.97 -12.25
C ASN A 213 13.31 11.78 -13.21
N VAL A 214 13.89 10.69 -12.70
CA VAL A 214 14.24 9.50 -13.51
C VAL A 214 13.03 8.84 -14.18
N HIS A 215 11.83 9.11 -13.66
CA HIS A 215 10.55 8.61 -14.18
C HIS A 215 9.97 9.49 -15.31
N GLY A 216 10.59 10.63 -15.62
CA GLY A 216 10.15 11.51 -16.71
C GLY A 216 8.77 12.13 -16.47
N LEU A 217 8.44 12.45 -15.22
CA LEU A 217 7.20 13.14 -14.88
C LEU A 217 7.18 14.55 -15.47
N ASP A 218 6.00 15.07 -15.78
CA ASP A 218 5.87 16.44 -16.25
C ASP A 218 6.33 17.44 -15.17
N PRO A 219 6.81 18.64 -15.56
CA PRO A 219 7.38 19.60 -14.60
C PRO A 219 6.43 20.05 -13.49
N ASN A 220 5.11 20.01 -13.68
CA ASN A 220 4.16 20.43 -12.65
C ASN A 220 3.96 19.31 -11.63
N THR A 221 3.85 18.07 -12.08
CA THR A 221 3.79 16.91 -11.17
C THR A 221 5.10 16.75 -10.40
N TRP A 222 6.25 16.86 -11.07
CA TRP A 222 7.57 16.69 -10.42
C TRP A 222 7.78 17.66 -9.25
N LYS A 223 7.33 18.92 -9.38
CA LYS A 223 7.42 19.92 -8.29
C LYS A 223 6.66 19.53 -7.02
N THR A 224 5.70 18.60 -7.13
CA THR A 224 4.91 18.12 -5.98
C THR A 224 5.48 16.84 -5.38
N VAL A 225 6.48 16.22 -6.02
CA VAL A 225 7.12 15.00 -5.53
C VAL A 225 8.01 15.35 -4.34
N GLU A 226 7.76 14.69 -3.21
CA GLU A 226 8.70 14.70 -2.08
C GLU A 226 9.72 13.58 -2.26
N ILE A 227 11.01 13.92 -2.17
CA ILE A 227 12.11 12.96 -2.23
C ILE A 227 12.41 12.48 -0.80
N VAL A 228 12.31 11.18 -0.59
CA VAL A 228 12.58 10.53 0.70
C VAL A 228 13.81 9.64 0.56
N HIS A 229 14.89 9.98 1.27
CA HIS A 229 16.08 9.13 1.31
C HIS A 229 15.94 8.06 2.38
N ILE A 230 16.17 6.81 2.01
CA ILE A 230 16.24 5.68 2.94
C ILE A 230 17.71 5.29 3.13
N ASP A 231 18.17 5.31 4.37
CA ASP A 231 19.52 4.87 4.74
C ASP A 231 19.43 3.57 5.52
N ILE A 232 19.80 2.46 4.87
CA ILE A 232 19.69 1.12 5.47
C ILE A 232 20.60 0.92 6.70
N ALA A 233 21.62 1.76 6.88
CA ALA A 233 22.52 1.71 8.04
C ALA A 233 22.05 2.61 9.21
N ASP A 234 21.09 3.51 8.96
CA ASP A 234 20.62 4.47 9.96
C ASP A 234 19.58 3.84 10.90
N ARG A 235 20.01 3.51 12.13
CA ARG A 235 19.14 2.92 13.15
C ARG A 235 17.93 3.79 13.49
N SER A 236 17.99 5.11 13.30
CA SER A 236 16.88 6.02 13.61
C SER A 236 15.70 5.90 12.62
N GLN A 237 15.92 5.28 11.47
CA GLN A 237 14.88 5.05 10.45
C GLN A 237 14.12 3.73 10.64
N VAL A 238 14.47 2.96 11.68
CA VAL A 238 13.89 1.65 11.98
C VAL A 238 13.04 1.75 13.24
N GLU A 239 11.77 1.35 13.17
CA GLU A 239 10.90 1.33 14.33
C GLU A 239 11.43 0.34 15.39
N PRO A 240 11.31 0.65 16.69
CA PRO A 240 11.80 -0.23 17.75
C PRO A 240 11.26 -1.67 17.66
N ALA A 241 10.00 -1.82 17.26
CA ALA A 241 9.32 -3.11 17.12
C ALA A 241 9.84 -3.96 15.93
N ASP A 242 10.45 -3.33 14.92
CA ASP A 242 10.97 -4.02 13.74
C ASP A 242 12.44 -4.38 13.86
N TYR A 243 13.14 -3.80 14.83
CA TYR A 243 14.58 -3.95 14.91
C TYR A 243 14.99 -5.35 15.30
N LYS A 244 15.83 -5.96 14.46
CA LYS A 244 16.53 -7.21 14.75
C LYS A 244 18.02 -7.03 14.46
N ALA A 245 18.87 -7.48 15.38
CA ALA A 245 20.31 -7.29 15.30
C ALA A 245 20.95 -8.08 14.15
N ASP A 246 20.39 -9.24 13.79
CA ASP A 246 20.79 -10.09 12.67
C ASP A 246 20.32 -9.56 11.30
N GLU A 247 19.45 -8.54 11.30
CA GLU A 247 19.00 -7.80 10.12
C GLU A 247 19.53 -6.35 10.16
N ASP A 248 20.65 -6.09 10.84
CA ASP A 248 21.29 -4.77 10.91
C ASP A 248 22.55 -4.64 10.04
N PRO A 249 22.48 -3.89 8.91
CA PRO A 249 23.63 -3.61 8.06
C PRO A 249 24.79 -2.92 8.79
N ALA A 250 24.53 -2.20 9.89
CA ALA A 250 25.57 -1.57 10.70
C ALA A 250 26.38 -2.57 11.54
N LEU A 251 25.87 -3.80 11.71
CA LEU A 251 26.51 -4.88 12.47
C LEU A 251 26.95 -6.04 11.56
N PHE A 252 26.31 -6.20 10.41
CA PHE A 252 26.53 -7.32 9.50
C PHE A 252 27.74 -7.09 8.57
N GLN A 253 28.59 -8.11 8.44
CA GLN A 253 29.62 -8.20 7.41
C GLN A 253 29.48 -9.51 6.64
N SER A 254 29.39 -9.41 5.32
CA SER A 254 29.33 -10.56 4.43
C SER A 254 30.61 -11.38 4.47
N VAL A 255 30.47 -12.69 4.66
CA VAL A 255 31.61 -13.63 4.62
C VAL A 255 32.11 -13.79 3.19
N LYS A 256 31.20 -13.81 2.20
CA LYS A 256 31.53 -14.06 0.79
C LYS A 256 32.11 -12.84 0.08
N THR A 257 31.55 -11.66 0.32
CA THR A 257 31.91 -10.41 -0.40
C THR A 257 32.76 -9.45 0.41
N LYS A 258 32.87 -9.66 1.74
CA LYS A 258 33.51 -8.75 2.71
C LYS A 258 32.86 -7.36 2.81
N ARG A 259 31.69 -7.15 2.19
CA ARG A 259 30.92 -5.91 2.30
C ARG A 259 30.29 -5.79 3.69
N GLY A 260 30.18 -4.55 4.17
CA GLY A 260 29.77 -4.26 5.54
C GLY A 260 30.91 -4.43 6.56
N PRO A 261 30.69 -4.06 7.83
CA PRO A 261 29.51 -3.35 8.32
C PRO A 261 29.40 -1.92 7.76
N LEU A 262 28.17 -1.43 7.63
CA LEU A 262 27.90 -0.10 7.10
C LEU A 262 27.91 0.94 8.23
N GLY A 263 29.02 1.66 8.37
CA GLY A 263 29.13 2.77 9.32
C GLY A 263 28.38 4.04 8.89
N PRO A 264 28.31 5.09 9.73
CA PRO A 264 27.54 6.32 9.42
C PRO A 264 27.95 7.06 8.14
N ASN A 265 29.20 6.87 7.67
CA ASN A 265 29.73 7.50 6.46
C ASN A 265 29.79 6.54 5.26
N TRP A 266 29.16 5.36 5.33
CA TRP A 266 29.30 4.30 4.34
C TRP A 266 29.02 4.76 2.90
N LYS A 267 28.05 5.66 2.69
CA LYS A 267 27.75 6.22 1.35
C LYS A 267 28.90 7.04 0.77
N LYS A 268 29.59 7.83 1.60
CA LYS A 268 30.77 8.61 1.19
C LYS A 268 31.95 7.68 0.91
N GLU A 269 32.13 6.66 1.73
CA GLU A 269 33.17 5.65 1.53
C GLU A 269 32.93 4.83 0.27
N LEU A 270 31.67 4.48 -0.03
CA LEU A 270 31.26 3.79 -1.24
C LEU A 270 31.58 4.62 -2.49
N ALA A 271 31.25 5.92 -2.48
CA ALA A 271 31.57 6.84 -3.57
C ALA A 271 33.08 6.94 -3.87
N ASN A 272 33.93 6.69 -2.86
CA ASN A 272 35.38 6.75 -2.97
C ASN A 272 36.02 5.38 -3.27
N LYS A 273 35.24 4.30 -3.39
CA LYS A 273 35.71 2.93 -3.63
C LYS A 273 35.21 2.44 -4.99
N PRO A 274 35.93 2.69 -6.10
CA PRO A 274 35.48 2.33 -7.44
C PRO A 274 35.29 0.81 -7.65
N ASP A 275 35.99 -0.02 -6.87
CA ASP A 275 35.87 -1.49 -6.94
C ASP A 275 34.63 -2.03 -6.20
N CYS A 276 33.94 -1.20 -5.42
CA CYS A 276 32.76 -1.61 -4.68
C CYS A 276 31.50 -1.24 -5.48
N PRO A 277 30.66 -2.20 -5.88
CA PRO A 277 29.52 -1.89 -6.71
C PRO A 277 28.48 -1.08 -5.94
N GLN A 278 27.81 -0.19 -6.67
CA GLN A 278 26.82 0.72 -6.13
C GLN A 278 25.61 0.82 -7.05
N MET A 279 24.44 1.02 -6.44
CA MET A 279 23.21 1.29 -7.17
C MET A 279 22.24 2.10 -6.31
N CYS A 280 21.25 2.71 -6.95
CA CYS A 280 20.11 3.33 -6.29
C CYS A 280 18.80 2.83 -6.90
N ALA A 281 17.88 2.43 -6.03
CA ALA A 281 16.49 2.15 -6.38
C ALA A 281 15.65 3.41 -6.17
N TYR A 282 15.07 3.94 -7.25
CA TYR A 282 14.20 5.10 -7.28
C TYR A 282 12.74 4.67 -7.30
N LYS A 283 12.13 4.53 -6.13
CA LYS A 283 10.77 4.00 -5.96
C LYS A 283 9.76 5.14 -5.86
N LEU A 284 9.12 5.49 -6.97
CA LEU A 284 8.05 6.46 -7.04
C LEU A 284 6.72 5.82 -6.61
N VAL A 285 6.21 6.24 -5.46
CA VAL A 285 4.95 5.78 -4.87
C VAL A 285 3.85 6.80 -5.12
N THR A 286 2.79 6.39 -5.81
CA THR A 286 1.59 7.18 -6.05
C THR A 286 0.40 6.47 -5.41
N ILE A 287 -0.32 7.15 -4.51
CA ILE A 287 -1.45 6.58 -3.79
C ILE A 287 -2.69 7.40 -4.09
N LYS A 288 -3.77 6.71 -4.44
CA LYS A 288 -5.11 7.29 -4.47
C LYS A 288 -5.96 6.57 -3.44
N PHE A 289 -6.58 7.33 -2.54
CA PHE A 289 -7.63 6.80 -1.67
C PHE A 289 -8.74 7.84 -1.53
N LYS A 290 -9.77 7.73 -2.36
CA LYS A 290 -10.88 8.67 -2.41
C LYS A 290 -11.99 8.22 -1.45
N TRP A 291 -11.87 8.64 -0.20
CA TRP A 291 -12.91 8.43 0.81
C TRP A 291 -13.17 9.71 1.59
N TRP A 292 -14.45 10.13 1.64
CA TRP A 292 -14.85 11.38 2.28
C TRP A 292 -14.44 11.42 3.77
N GLY A 293 -13.65 12.43 4.14
CA GLY A 293 -13.17 12.64 5.51
C GLY A 293 -12.01 11.75 5.96
N LEU A 294 -11.52 10.84 5.12
CA LEU A 294 -10.41 9.93 5.45
C LEU A 294 -9.24 9.98 4.47
N GLN A 295 -9.41 10.57 3.28
CA GLN A 295 -8.42 10.63 2.20
C GLN A 295 -6.99 10.91 2.69
N SER A 296 -6.69 12.14 3.11
CA SER A 296 -5.31 12.54 3.45
C SER A 296 -4.71 11.74 4.60
N LYS A 297 -5.54 11.32 5.58
CA LYS A 297 -5.07 10.53 6.72
C LYS A 297 -4.60 9.15 6.26
N VAL A 298 -5.38 8.52 5.39
CA VAL A 298 -5.11 7.18 4.87
C VAL A 298 -3.95 7.22 3.86
N GLU A 299 -3.91 8.18 2.95
CA GLU A 299 -2.81 8.34 2.00
C GLU A 299 -1.47 8.53 2.73
N ASN A 300 -1.41 9.44 3.72
CA ASN A 300 -0.21 9.65 4.53
C ASN A 300 0.18 8.40 5.35
N PHE A 301 -0.82 7.66 5.82
CA PHE A 301 -0.58 6.42 6.54
C PHE A 301 0.10 5.39 5.62
N ILE A 302 -0.43 5.17 4.42
CA ILE A 302 0.13 4.25 3.42
C ILE A 302 1.56 4.65 3.06
N GLN A 303 1.82 5.94 2.82
CA GLN A 303 3.16 6.44 2.53
C GLN A 303 4.18 6.06 3.64
N LYS A 304 3.81 6.25 4.91
CA LYS A 304 4.68 5.87 6.04
C LYS A 304 4.97 4.37 6.08
N GLN A 305 3.98 3.54 5.76
CA GLN A 305 4.16 2.11 5.73
C GLN A 305 5.02 1.65 4.55
N GLU A 306 4.84 2.23 3.36
CA GLU A 306 5.73 1.98 2.21
C GLU A 306 7.18 2.33 2.55
N LYS A 307 7.41 3.48 3.22
CA LYS A 307 8.75 3.82 3.73
C LYS A 307 9.28 2.76 4.70
N ARG A 308 8.50 2.37 5.71
CA ARG A 308 8.89 1.35 6.72
C ARG A 308 9.25 0.02 6.05
N ILE A 309 8.44 -0.41 5.08
CA ILE A 309 8.66 -1.61 4.27
C ILE A 309 9.95 -1.52 3.48
N PHE A 310 10.18 -0.42 2.77
CA PHE A 310 11.40 -0.24 1.99
C PHE A 310 12.62 -0.23 2.91
N THR A 311 12.56 0.40 4.09
CA THR A 311 13.66 0.36 5.05
C THR A 311 13.98 -1.07 5.48
N ASN A 312 12.99 -1.82 5.99
CA ASN A 312 13.21 -3.16 6.54
C ASN A 312 13.61 -4.16 5.46
N PHE A 313 12.95 -4.12 4.30
CA PHE A 313 13.23 -5.01 3.17
C PHE A 313 14.68 -4.87 2.70
N HIS A 314 15.19 -3.65 2.54
CA HIS A 314 16.54 -3.46 2.02
C HIS A 314 17.63 -3.72 3.07
N ARG A 315 17.32 -3.56 4.36
CA ARG A 315 18.18 -4.01 5.46
C ARG A 315 18.35 -5.53 5.43
N GLN A 316 17.24 -6.26 5.32
CA GLN A 316 17.22 -7.72 5.18
C GLN A 316 17.96 -8.17 3.92
N LEU A 317 17.66 -7.56 2.76
CA LEU A 317 18.31 -7.86 1.48
C LEU A 317 19.83 -7.79 1.61
N PHE A 318 20.38 -6.74 2.24
CA PHE A 318 21.80 -6.61 2.45
C PHE A 318 22.35 -7.67 3.43
N CYS A 319 21.69 -7.88 4.57
CA CYS A 319 22.14 -8.87 5.56
C CYS A 319 22.02 -10.32 5.06
N TRP A 320 21.21 -10.57 4.03
CA TRP A 320 21.08 -11.87 3.38
C TRP A 320 21.99 -12.05 2.16
N ILE A 321 22.90 -11.11 1.87
CA ILE A 321 23.77 -11.17 0.68
C ILE A 321 24.50 -12.51 0.53
N ASP A 322 25.00 -13.09 1.62
CA ASP A 322 25.69 -14.38 1.56
C ASP A 322 24.78 -15.54 1.12
N LYS A 323 23.46 -15.40 1.25
CA LYS A 323 22.46 -16.40 0.85
C LYS A 323 22.12 -16.32 -0.64
N TRP A 324 22.23 -15.14 -1.26
CA TRP A 324 21.74 -14.93 -2.62
C TRP A 324 22.80 -14.50 -3.64
N ILE A 325 23.98 -14.05 -3.22
CA ILE A 325 25.00 -13.47 -4.12
C ILE A 325 25.49 -14.43 -5.21
N ASP A 326 25.49 -15.74 -4.92
CA ASP A 326 25.94 -16.78 -5.87
C ASP A 326 24.77 -17.43 -6.63
N LEU A 327 23.53 -16.98 -6.42
CA LEU A 327 22.38 -17.55 -7.10
C LEU A 327 22.28 -17.02 -8.53
N THR A 328 21.95 -17.91 -9.45
CA THR A 328 21.62 -17.52 -10.82
C THR A 328 20.15 -17.15 -10.94
N MET A 329 19.78 -16.46 -12.02
CA MET A 329 18.36 -16.23 -12.32
C MET A 329 17.56 -17.52 -12.48
N GLU A 330 18.19 -18.61 -12.93
CA GLU A 330 17.55 -19.93 -13.02
C GLU A 330 17.24 -20.51 -11.63
N ASP A 331 18.18 -20.38 -10.68
CA ASP A 331 17.96 -20.77 -9.29
C ASP A 331 16.80 -19.97 -8.67
N ILE A 332 16.72 -18.68 -8.97
CA ILE A 332 15.62 -17.82 -8.54
C ILE A 332 14.27 -18.30 -9.10
N ARG A 333 14.19 -18.67 -10.38
CA ARG A 333 12.94 -19.20 -10.95
C ARG A 333 12.50 -20.49 -10.27
N ARG A 334 13.44 -21.41 -10.03
CA ARG A 334 13.15 -22.64 -9.29
C ARG A 334 12.64 -22.34 -7.88
N MET A 335 13.28 -21.40 -7.19
CA MET A 335 12.84 -20.97 -5.85
C MET A 335 11.46 -20.30 -5.86
N GLU A 336 11.13 -19.49 -6.87
CA GLU A 336 9.81 -18.86 -7.00
C GLU A 336 8.71 -19.94 -7.12
N ASP A 337 8.94 -20.97 -7.92
CA ASP A 337 8.03 -22.11 -8.09
C ASP A 337 7.85 -22.93 -6.80
N GLU A 338 8.96 -23.17 -6.08
CA GLU A 338 8.92 -23.83 -4.76
C GLU A 338 8.20 -22.97 -3.73
N THR A 339 8.49 -21.67 -3.71
CA THR A 339 7.89 -20.70 -2.78
C THR A 339 6.39 -20.60 -3.03
N GLN A 340 5.93 -20.59 -4.28
CA GLN A 340 4.50 -20.56 -4.58
C GLN A 340 3.76 -21.74 -3.93
N LYS A 341 4.30 -22.96 -4.05
CA LYS A 341 3.73 -24.17 -3.44
C LYS A 341 3.79 -24.14 -1.91
N GLU A 342 4.90 -23.63 -1.37
CA GLU A 342 5.09 -23.49 0.07
C GLU A 342 4.09 -22.48 0.65
N LEU A 343 3.91 -21.31 0.03
CA LEU A 343 2.95 -20.29 0.46
C LEU A 343 1.52 -20.82 0.47
N GLU A 344 1.12 -21.59 -0.54
CA GLU A 344 -0.19 -22.22 -0.58
C GLU A 344 -0.37 -23.22 0.59
N THR A 345 0.65 -24.02 0.87
CA THR A 345 0.65 -24.97 1.99
C THR A 345 0.58 -24.25 3.33
N LEU A 346 1.41 -23.23 3.54
CA LEU A 346 1.47 -22.44 4.77
C LEU A 346 0.16 -21.68 5.00
N ARG A 347 -0.46 -21.15 3.94
CA ARG A 347 -1.78 -20.52 4.02
C ARG A 347 -2.82 -21.54 4.47
N ASN A 348 -2.83 -22.75 3.93
CA ASN A 348 -3.86 -23.75 4.25
C ASN A 348 -3.65 -24.45 5.61
N GLN A 349 -2.41 -24.58 6.09
CA GLN A 349 -2.06 -25.46 7.21
C GLN A 349 -1.23 -24.79 8.33
N GLY A 350 -0.71 -23.58 8.13
CA GLY A 350 0.18 -22.90 9.08
C GLY A 350 -0.53 -22.15 10.20
N GLN A 351 0.23 -21.58 11.13
CA GLN A 351 -0.25 -20.57 12.08
C GLN A 351 -0.02 -19.15 11.52
N VAL A 352 -0.82 -18.18 11.95
CA VAL A 352 -0.65 -16.76 11.57
C VAL A 352 0.68 -16.23 12.10
N ARG A 353 1.44 -15.53 11.25
CA ARG A 353 2.77 -14.95 11.55
C ARG A 353 3.08 -13.71 10.73
N GLY A 354 4.23 -13.10 11.00
CA GLY A 354 4.72 -11.89 10.35
C GLY A 354 4.28 -10.63 11.08
N THR A 355 4.39 -9.49 10.40
CA THR A 355 4.11 -8.17 10.98
C THR A 355 2.61 -8.01 11.23
N SER A 356 2.24 -7.73 12.48
CA SER A 356 0.86 -7.38 12.85
C SER A 356 0.73 -5.87 13.01
N ALA A 357 -0.47 -5.35 12.74
CA ALA A 357 -0.74 -3.95 13.04
C ALA A 357 -0.51 -3.66 14.52
N ALA A 358 0.35 -2.67 14.81
CA ALA A 358 0.71 -2.30 16.17
C ALA A 358 -0.54 -2.17 17.05
N SER A 359 -0.58 -2.93 18.15
CA SER A 359 -1.52 -2.68 19.23
C SER A 359 -1.12 -1.37 19.88
N ASP A 360 -1.90 -0.31 19.68
CA ASP A 360 -1.85 0.86 20.54
C ASP A 360 -2.24 0.38 21.96
N GLU A 361 -1.27 0.27 22.87
CA GLU A 361 -1.54 0.44 24.30
C GLU A 361 -1.76 1.93 24.62
#